data_AF-A0A6L6IE43-F1
#
_entry.id   AF-A0A6L6IE43-F1
#
_cell.length_a   1.000
_cell.length_b   1.000
_cell.length_c   1.000
_cell.angle_alpha   90.00
_cell.angle_beta   90.00
_cell.angle_gamma   90.00
#
_symmetry.space_group_name_H-M   'P 1'
#
loop_
_entity.id
_entity.type
_entity.pdbx_description
1 polymer ?
#
loop_
_entity_poly.entity_id
_entity_poly.type
_entity_poly.pdbx_seq_one_letter_code
_entity_poly.pdbx_strand_id
1 'polypeptide(L)' 'LQKRGLKFSGKTVRKLMQQLGLKSPVRLKKYRSYRGNMGLAAENILQRQFKAEAPCEKWVTDITEFRAGGQ' A
#
# COMPACT_ATOMS: atom_id res chain seq x y z
N LEU A 1 -3.51 -27.73 10.51
CA LEU A 1 -2.94 -29.03 10.09
C LEU A 1 -1.54 -29.22 10.66
N GLN A 2 -0.56 -28.37 10.31
CA GLN A 2 0.80 -28.48 10.86
C GLN A 2 0.87 -28.36 12.39
N LYS A 3 0.13 -27.43 13.00
CA LYS A 3 0.01 -27.32 14.47
C LYS A 3 -0.63 -28.54 15.16
N ARG A 4 -1.32 -29.40 14.40
CA ARG A 4 -1.91 -30.66 14.86
C ARG A 4 -1.04 -31.88 14.47
N GLY A 5 0.22 -31.66 14.08
CA GLY A 5 1.16 -32.72 13.67
C GLY A 5 0.99 -33.22 12.22
N LEU A 6 -0.03 -32.80 11.50
CA LEU A 6 -0.30 -33.24 10.13
C LEU A 6 0.54 -32.44 9.12
N LYS A 7 1.57 -33.07 8.56
CA LYS A 7 2.42 -32.51 7.49
C LYS A 7 1.87 -32.90 6.12
N PHE A 8 1.16 -31.97 5.49
CA PHE A 8 0.77 -32.06 4.08
C PHE A 8 1.44 -30.96 3.26
N SER A 9 1.72 -31.24 1.99
CA SER A 9 2.17 -30.21 1.04
C SER A 9 1.02 -29.26 0.71
N GLY A 10 1.31 -27.96 0.61
CA GLY A 10 0.31 -26.94 0.23
C GLY A 10 -0.31 -27.20 -1.15
N LYS A 11 0.44 -27.85 -2.06
CA LYS A 11 -0.07 -28.25 -3.39
C LYS A 11 -1.20 -29.27 -3.28
N THR A 12 -1.05 -30.28 -2.42
CA THR A 12 -2.04 -31.33 -2.18
C THR A 12 -3.32 -30.74 -1.59
N VAL A 13 -3.18 -29.86 -0.59
CA VAL A 13 -4.33 -29.16 0.01
C VAL A 13 -5.06 -28.32 -1.04
N ARG A 14 -4.33 -27.56 -1.86
CA ARG A 14 -4.93 -26.75 -2.93
C ARG A 14 -5.68 -27.58 -3.98
N LYS A 15 -5.12 -28.74 -4.37
CA LYS A 15 -5.77 -29.67 -5.31
C LYS A 15 -7.09 -30.21 -4.73
N LEU A 16 -7.08 -30.66 -3.48
CA LEU A 16 -8.29 -31.14 -2.79
C LEU A 16 -9.36 -30.04 -2.65
N MET A 17 -8.94 -28.82 -2.27
CA MET A 17 -9.86 -27.68 -2.19
C MET A 17 -10.54 -27.40 -3.54
N GLN A 18 -9.80 -27.48 -4.65
CA GLN A 18 -10.38 -27.31 -5.99
C GLN A 18 -11.38 -28.41 -6.33
N GLN A 19 -11.04 -29.67 -6.06
CA GLN A 19 -11.94 -30.81 -6.33
C GLN A 19 -13.24 -30.74 -5.52
N LEU A 20 -13.18 -30.21 -4.30
CA LEU A 20 -14.33 -30.03 -3.41
C LEU A 20 -15.05 -28.68 -3.61
N GLY A 21 -14.59 -27.83 -4.54
CA GLY A 21 -15.17 -26.50 -4.76
C GLY A 21 -14.98 -25.52 -3.59
N LEU A 22 -14.08 -25.81 -2.66
CA LEU A 22 -13.86 -25.01 -1.46
C LEU A 22 -13.00 -23.79 -1.75
N LYS A 23 -13.45 -22.62 -1.29
CA LYS A 23 -12.71 -21.36 -1.38
C LYS A 23 -12.41 -20.82 0.02
N SER A 24 -11.26 -20.16 0.16
CA SER A 24 -10.94 -19.45 1.41
C SER A 24 -11.94 -18.30 1.60
N PRO A 25 -12.59 -18.18 2.76
CA PRO A 25 -13.44 -17.02 3.08
C PRO A 25 -12.60 -15.75 3.28
N VAL A 26 -11.31 -15.89 3.58
CA VAL A 26 -10.40 -14.76 3.79
C VAL A 26 -9.94 -14.23 2.44
N ARG A 27 -10.35 -12.99 2.12
CA ARG A 27 -9.88 -12.23 0.96
C ARG A 27 -8.43 -11.81 1.18
N LEU A 28 -7.55 -12.01 0.19
CA LEU A 28 -6.19 -11.47 0.23
C LEU A 28 -6.26 -9.94 0.32
N LYS A 29 -5.61 -9.35 1.33
CA LYS A 29 -5.41 -7.90 1.37
C LYS A 29 -4.43 -7.51 0.27
N LYS A 30 -4.86 -6.65 -0.65
CA LYS A 30 -3.95 -5.95 -1.57
C LYS A 30 -3.07 -5.00 -0.77
N TYR A 31 -1.78 -4.95 -1.09
CA TYR A 31 -0.85 -3.99 -0.49
C TYR A 31 -1.31 -2.55 -0.77
N ARG A 32 -1.19 -1.69 0.23
CA ARG A 32 -1.43 -0.24 0.13
C ARG A 32 -0.28 0.46 0.84
N SER A 33 0.50 1.26 0.12
CA SER A 33 1.60 2.07 0.67
C SER A 33 1.05 3.18 1.55
N TYR A 34 -0.03 3.82 1.12
CA TYR A 34 -0.76 4.81 1.90
C TYR A 34 -1.52 4.14 3.05
N ARG A 35 -1.11 4.46 4.28
CA ARG A 35 -1.72 3.93 5.53
C ARG A 35 -2.73 4.90 6.17
N GLY A 36 -3.18 5.92 5.43
CA GLY A 36 -4.00 7.01 5.97
C GLY A 36 -3.15 8.17 6.48
N ASN A 37 -3.76 9.08 7.26
CA ASN A 37 -3.07 10.16 7.94
C ASN A 37 -2.23 9.60 9.10
N MET A 38 -1.06 9.05 8.78
CA MET A 38 -0.08 8.69 9.79
C MET A 38 0.81 9.90 10.08
N GLY A 39 0.75 10.40 11.32
CA GLY A 39 1.59 11.50 11.79
C GLY A 39 0.87 12.84 11.86
N LEU A 40 1.54 13.83 12.46
CA LEU A 40 1.15 15.23 12.44
C LEU A 40 1.46 15.79 11.05
N ALA A 41 0.43 16.20 10.32
CA ALA A 41 0.62 17.01 9.13
C ALA A 41 1.09 18.41 9.57
N ALA A 42 2.13 18.93 8.90
CA ALA A 42 2.51 20.32 9.08
C ALA A 42 1.36 21.24 8.66
N GLU A 43 1.27 22.41 9.28
CA GLU A 43 0.26 23.39 8.95
C GLU A 43 0.38 23.82 7.47
N ASN A 44 -0.77 23.94 6.79
CA ASN A 44 -0.81 24.43 5.42
C ASN A 44 -0.69 25.96 5.44
N ILE A 45 0.55 26.46 5.53
CA ILE A 45 0.86 27.89 5.59
C ILE A 45 0.49 28.59 4.27
N LEU A 46 0.65 27.90 3.13
CA LEU A 46 0.48 28.50 1.81
C LEU A 46 -1.00 28.71 1.43
N GLN A 47 -1.90 27.83 1.87
CA GLN A 47 -3.34 27.90 1.59
C GLN A 47 -3.71 28.20 0.12
N ARG A 48 -2.94 27.65 -0.84
CA ARG A 48 -3.06 27.91 -2.30
C ARG A 48 -2.83 29.37 -2.72
N GLN A 49 -2.15 30.17 -1.91
CA GLN A 49 -1.76 31.55 -2.24
C GLN A 49 -0.40 31.57 -2.94
N PHE A 50 -0.40 31.32 -4.24
CA PHE A 50 0.84 31.21 -5.05
C PHE A 50 1.43 32.54 -5.53
N LYS A 51 0.70 33.66 -5.38
CA LYS A 51 1.21 34.99 -5.75
C LYS A 51 2.20 35.50 -4.70
N ALA A 52 3.34 36.03 -5.15
CA ALA A 52 4.36 36.70 -4.34
C ALA A 52 4.61 38.12 -4.90
N GLU A 53 4.99 39.06 -4.05
CA GLU A 53 5.29 40.44 -4.43
C GLU A 53 6.75 40.59 -4.89
N ALA A 54 7.66 39.81 -4.30
CA ALA A 54 9.06 39.73 -4.67
C ALA A 54 9.54 38.27 -4.86
N PRO A 55 10.67 38.05 -5.56
CA PRO A 55 11.30 36.74 -5.63
C PRO A 55 11.65 36.18 -4.25
N CYS A 56 11.68 34.85 -4.12
CA CYS A 56 12.11 34.13 -2.91
C CYS A 56 11.22 34.29 -1.66
N GLU A 57 10.02 34.87 -1.77
CA GLU A 57 9.08 34.98 -0.63
C GLU A 57 8.31 33.68 -0.35
N LYS A 58 8.09 32.86 -1.38
CA LYS A 58 7.32 31.62 -1.28
C LYS A 58 8.08 30.49 -1.98
N TRP A 59 8.46 29.48 -1.20
CA TRP A 59 9.14 28.29 -1.71
C TRP A 59 8.19 27.10 -1.59
N VAL A 60 7.94 26.44 -2.71
CA VAL A 60 7.10 25.25 -2.77
C VAL A 60 7.95 24.11 -3.30
N THR A 61 7.89 22.97 -2.63
CA THR A 61 8.57 21.75 -3.03
C THR A 61 7.53 20.66 -3.21
N ASP A 62 7.50 20.07 -4.40
CA ASP A 62 6.64 18.93 -4.69
C ASP A 62 7.48 17.65 -4.73
N ILE A 63 7.01 16.59 -4.08
CA ILE A 63 7.62 15.26 -4.16
C ILE A 63 6.96 14.53 -5.32
N THR A 64 7.73 14.27 -6.38
CA THR A 64 7.28 13.43 -7.49
C THR A 64 7.93 12.06 -7.36
N GLU A 65 7.12 11.04 -7.03
CA GLU A 65 7.57 9.65 -7.12
C GLU A 65 7.50 9.20 -8.58
N PHE A 66 8.64 8.82 -9.15
CA PHE A 66 8.70 8.16 -10.43
C PHE A 66 9.40 6.81 -10.29
N ARG A 67 9.00 5.85 -11.12
CA ARG A 67 9.67 4.56 -11.19
C ARG A 67 10.90 4.70 -12.08
N ALA A 68 12.07 4.66 -11.47
CA ALA A 68 13.32 4.42 -12.20
C ALA A 68 13.48 2.90 -12.42
N GLY A 69 13.58 2.44 -13.67
CA GLY A 69 13.78 1.02 -14.01
C GLY A 69 12.50 0.23 -14.32
N GLY A 70 11.63 0.78 -15.18
CA GLY A 70 10.47 0.05 -15.73
C GLY A 70 10.83 -1.03 -16.77
N GLN A 71 12.12 -1.26 -17.00
CA GLN A 71 12.80 -2.42 -17.58
C GLN A 71 14.17 -2.54 -16.91
#